data_AF-H8Z6D0-F1
#
_entry.id   AF-H8Z6D0-F1
#
_cell.length_a   1.000
_cell.length_b   1.000
_cell.length_c   1.000
_cell.angle_alpha   90.00
_cell.angle_beta   90.00
_cell.angle_gamma   90.00
#
_symmetry.space_group_name_H-M   'P 1'
#
loop_
_entity.id
_entity.type
_entity.pdbx_description
1 polymer ?
#
loop_
_entity_poly.entity_id
_entity_poly.type
_entity_poly.pdbx_seq_one_letter_code
_entity_poly.pdbx_strand_id
1 'polypeptide(L)'
;MAVTRPKTENHSFAIGIMSDQTGAAEQKMSETPAVKAALAPNIAERPDTREEIIQRRLLMIQLQSDLAYFQARLGLIGEPKTTNQEAQRRTFKLLHQAVGQQMIKARKSGSAPGKGG
;
A
#
# COMPACT_ATOMS: atom_id res chain seq x y z
N MET A 1 2.24 43.28 -2.49
CA MET A 1 2.58 42.53 -1.27
C MET A 1 3.17 41.20 -1.71
N ALA A 2 4.49 41.04 -1.64
CA ALA A 2 5.20 39.86 -2.09
C ALA A 2 5.40 38.90 -0.90
N VAL A 3 4.85 37.68 -1.00
CA VAL A 3 4.99 36.64 0.02
C VAL A 3 6.16 35.75 -0.39
N THR A 4 7.29 35.93 0.28
CA THR A 4 8.48 35.09 0.17
C THR A 4 8.24 33.75 0.88
N ARG A 5 8.38 32.64 0.15
CA ARG A 5 8.35 31.28 0.72
C ARG A 5 9.72 30.94 1.33
N PRO A 6 9.78 30.32 2.52
CA PRO A 6 11.04 29.85 3.08
C PRO A 6 11.53 28.58 2.37
N LYS A 7 12.85 28.55 2.19
CA LYS A 7 13.67 27.49 1.58
C LYS A 7 13.87 26.38 2.62
N THR A 8 13.42 25.16 2.33
CA THR A 8 13.72 23.99 3.18
C THR A 8 15.07 23.41 2.79
N GLU A 9 15.99 23.39 3.75
CA GLU A 9 17.33 22.81 3.63
C GLU A 9 17.25 21.29 3.67
N ASN A 10 17.82 20.65 2.66
CA ASN A 10 18.04 19.20 2.62
C ASN A 10 19.21 18.85 3.53
N HIS A 11 18.94 18.27 4.69
CA HIS A 11 19.98 17.62 5.49
C HIS A 11 20.28 16.24 4.92
N SER A 12 21.34 16.17 4.09
CA SER A 12 22.03 14.93 3.75
C SER A 12 22.64 14.33 5.02
N PHE A 13 22.11 13.20 5.48
CA PHE A 13 22.80 12.35 6.45
C PHE A 13 23.79 11.46 5.69
N ALA A 14 25.05 11.87 5.66
CA ALA A 14 26.16 11.01 5.24
C ALA A 14 26.50 10.07 6.40
N ILE A 15 26.11 8.79 6.31
CA ILE A 15 26.62 7.75 7.20
C ILE A 15 27.99 7.35 6.66
N GLY A 16 29.04 7.79 7.36
CA GLY A 16 30.42 7.44 7.08
C GLY A 16 30.67 5.95 7.29
N ILE A 17 31.18 5.32 6.24
CA ILE A 17 31.78 3.99 6.27
C ILE A 17 33.21 4.16 6.81
N MET A 18 33.53 3.54 7.95
CA MET A 18 34.91 3.22 8.30
C MET A 18 35.00 1.72 8.53
N SER A 19 35.65 1.06 7.58
CA SER A 19 36.18 -0.30 7.70
C SER A 19 37.66 -0.22 8.06
N ASP A 20 38.12 -1.33 8.64
CA ASP A 20 39.50 -1.80 8.82
C ASP A 20 40.27 -1.28 10.05
N GLN A 21 40.44 -2.14 11.06
CA GLN A 21 41.67 -2.94 11.18
C GLN A 21 41.61 -3.95 12.35
N THR A 22 41.48 -5.22 11.93
CA THR A 22 42.28 -6.39 12.31
C THR A 22 43.33 -6.26 13.42
N GLY A 23 43.27 -7.17 14.40
CA GLY A 23 44.34 -7.47 15.33
C GLY A 23 44.15 -8.83 16.03
N ALA A 24 44.77 -9.88 15.46
CA ALA A 24 45.34 -11.12 16.03
C ALA A 24 44.88 -11.56 17.45
N ALA A 25 44.21 -12.71 17.61
CA ALA A 25 44.72 -14.10 17.61
C ALA A 25 45.09 -14.61 19.02
N GLU A 26 44.32 -15.59 19.54
CA GLU A 26 44.83 -16.70 20.35
C GLU A 26 43.79 -17.83 20.49
N GLN A 27 43.76 -18.68 19.46
CA GLN A 27 43.88 -20.14 19.52
C GLN A 27 43.54 -20.86 20.85
N LYS A 28 42.40 -21.57 20.91
CA LYS A 28 42.34 -22.93 21.47
C LYS A 28 41.45 -23.84 20.64
N MET A 29 42.05 -24.96 20.25
CA MET A 29 41.53 -26.03 19.42
C MET A 29 40.40 -26.80 20.13
N SER A 30 39.31 -27.05 19.41
CA SER A 30 38.60 -28.34 19.41
C SER A 30 37.74 -28.45 18.12
N GLU A 31 38.25 -29.22 17.16
CA GLU A 31 37.58 -30.26 16.35
C GLU A 31 36.08 -30.53 16.71
N THR A 32 35.07 -30.70 15.84
CA THR A 32 34.88 -30.89 14.37
C THR A 32 33.33 -30.76 14.07
N PRO A 33 32.77 -31.18 12.92
CA PRO A 33 32.32 -30.40 11.76
C PRO A 33 30.79 -30.11 11.64
N ALA A 34 30.48 -29.15 10.77
CA ALA A 34 29.29 -29.10 9.90
C ALA A 34 27.91 -29.41 10.51
N VAL A 35 27.28 -28.39 11.10
CA VAL A 35 25.81 -28.29 11.11
C VAL A 35 25.41 -27.10 10.24
N LYS A 36 25.18 -27.44 8.97
CA LYS A 36 24.07 -26.97 8.15
C LYS A 36 23.71 -25.49 8.27
N ALA A 37 24.12 -24.75 7.24
CA ALA A 37 23.33 -23.69 6.66
C ALA A 37 21.82 -24.00 6.72
N ALA A 38 21.05 -23.02 7.21
CA ALA A 38 19.63 -22.75 6.95
C ALA A 38 18.93 -22.29 8.24
N LEU A 39 19.19 -21.06 8.65
CA LEU A 39 18.21 -20.32 9.43
C LEU A 39 18.19 -18.86 8.96
N ALA A 40 17.84 -18.68 7.69
CA ALA A 40 17.05 -17.52 7.35
C ALA A 40 15.65 -17.79 7.95
N PRO A 41 15.16 -17.02 8.93
CA PRO A 41 13.74 -17.05 9.20
C PRO A 41 13.05 -16.45 7.99
N ASN A 42 12.55 -17.36 7.16
CA ASN A 42 11.35 -17.27 6.34
C ASN A 42 10.61 -15.90 6.47
N ILE A 43 10.84 -15.01 5.51
CA ILE A 43 10.12 -13.72 5.40
C ILE A 43 8.72 -13.91 4.78
N ALA A 44 8.29 -15.14 4.51
CA ALA A 44 6.95 -15.39 4.00
C ALA A 44 5.98 -15.66 5.16
N GLU A 45 4.89 -14.89 5.19
CA GLU A 45 3.69 -15.11 6.00
C GLU A 45 3.74 -14.62 7.46
N ARG A 46 3.86 -13.29 7.64
CA ARG A 46 3.17 -12.69 8.78
C ARG A 46 1.66 -12.69 8.48
N PRO A 47 0.80 -13.28 9.32
CA PRO A 47 -0.64 -13.08 9.19
C PRO A 47 -0.92 -11.58 9.27
N ASP A 48 -1.82 -11.08 8.40
CA ASP A 48 -2.28 -9.68 8.45
C ASP A 48 -2.54 -9.32 9.93
N THR A 49 -1.88 -8.28 10.41
CA THR A 49 -2.09 -7.76 11.76
C THR A 49 -3.57 -7.40 11.94
N ARG A 50 -4.07 -7.43 13.18
CA ARG A 50 -5.47 -7.09 13.46
C ARG A 50 -5.84 -5.72 12.88
N GLU A 51 -4.89 -4.80 12.93
CA GLU A 51 -4.97 -3.44 12.39
C GLU A 51 -5.12 -3.47 10.86
N GLU A 52 -4.31 -4.24 10.13
CA GLU A 52 -4.41 -4.41 8.67
C GLU A 52 -5.77 -4.99 8.25
N ILE A 53 -6.28 -5.98 9.01
CA ILE A 53 -7.62 -6.55 8.78
C ILE A 53 -8.70 -5.48 8.95
N ILE A 54 -8.63 -4.68 10.01
CA ILE A 54 -9.59 -3.60 10.28
C ILE A 54 -9.53 -2.55 9.16
N GLN A 55 -8.34 -2.12 8.76
CA GLN A 55 -8.16 -1.14 7.69
C GLN A 55 -8.70 -1.65 6.36
N ARG A 56 -8.45 -2.92 6.01
CA ARG A 56 -9.00 -3.53 4.79
C ARG A 56 -10.53 -3.56 4.81
N ARG A 57 -11.15 -3.86 5.96
CA ARG A 57 -12.61 -3.85 6.12
C ARG A 57 -13.19 -2.45 5.99
N LEU A 58 -12.58 -1.45 6.63
CA LEU A 58 -13.00 -0.06 6.52
C LEU A 58 -12.91 0.45 5.08
N LEU A 59 -11.81 0.14 4.39
CA LEU A 59 -11.65 0.48 2.97
C LEU A 59 -12.76 -0.15 2.12
N MET A 60 -13.12 -1.42 2.37
CA MET A 60 -14.23 -2.07 1.66
C MET A 60 -15.57 -1.38 1.89
N ILE A 61 -15.89 -1.05 3.15
CA ILE A 61 -17.13 -0.36 3.50
C ILE A 61 -17.19 1.01 2.81
N GLN A 62 -16.08 1.75 2.81
CA GLN A 62 -16.00 3.05 2.16
C GLN A 62 -16.22 2.94 0.65
N LEU A 63 -15.50 2.04 -0.04
CA LEU A 63 -15.65 1.85 -1.48
C LEU A 63 -17.07 1.41 -1.88
N GLN A 64 -17.72 0.59 -1.04
CA GLN A 64 -19.12 0.20 -1.24
C GLN A 64 -20.08 1.38 -1.07
N SER A 65 -19.84 2.22 -0.05
CA SER A 65 -20.63 3.42 0.21
C SER A 65 -20.52 4.42 -0.94
N ASP A 66 -19.30 4.64 -1.45
CA ASP A 66 -19.04 5.54 -2.58
C ASP A 66 -19.73 5.05 -3.86
N LEU A 67 -19.68 3.75 -4.15
CA LEU A 67 -20.40 3.15 -5.29
C LEU A 67 -21.90 3.39 -5.19
N ALA A 68 -22.50 3.10 -4.02
CA ALA A 68 -23.92 3.28 -3.78
C ALA A 68 -24.32 4.76 -3.93
N TYR A 69 -23.52 5.68 -3.40
CA TYR A 69 -23.74 7.11 -3.51
C TYR A 69 -23.70 7.60 -4.97
N PHE A 70 -22.68 7.22 -5.74
CA PHE A 70 -22.58 7.62 -7.14
C PHE A 70 -23.70 7.02 -8.00
N GLN A 71 -24.07 5.77 -7.74
CA GLN A 71 -25.20 5.13 -8.42
C GLN A 71 -26.52 5.85 -8.11
N ALA A 72 -26.77 6.20 -6.85
CA ALA A 72 -27.94 6.98 -6.46
C ALA A 72 -27.94 8.36 -7.14
N ARG A 73 -26.80 9.04 -7.20
CA ARG A 73 -26.70 10.35 -7.84
C ARG A 73 -26.94 10.30 -9.35
N LEU A 74 -26.47 9.25 -10.01
CA LEU A 74 -26.78 9.00 -11.42
C LEU A 74 -28.29 8.78 -11.64
N GLY A 75 -28.95 8.07 -10.72
CA GLY A 75 -30.40 7.91 -10.72
C GLY A 75 -31.15 9.24 -10.56
N LEU A 76 -30.68 10.10 -9.65
CA LEU A 76 -31.26 11.43 -9.42
C LEU A 76 -31.10 12.39 -10.60
N ILE A 77 -29.97 12.31 -11.33
CA ILE A 77 -29.78 13.12 -12.54
C ILE A 77 -30.67 12.61 -13.69
N GLY A 78 -30.83 11.29 -13.81
CA GLY A 78 -31.69 10.68 -14.83
C GLY A 78 -31.27 11.07 -16.24
N GLU A 79 -32.25 11.49 -17.04
CA GLU A 79 -32.01 12.02 -18.39
C GLU A 79 -31.67 13.52 -18.32
N PRO A 80 -30.45 13.91 -18.74
CA PRO A 80 -29.98 15.28 -18.63
C PRO A 80 -30.69 16.18 -19.63
N LYS A 81 -31.25 17.28 -19.13
CA LYS A 81 -31.93 18.32 -19.93
C LYS A 81 -31.06 19.56 -20.16
N THR A 82 -29.91 19.62 -19.49
CA THR A 82 -28.99 20.75 -19.57
C THR A 82 -27.56 20.25 -19.70
N THR A 83 -26.69 21.08 -20.29
CA THR A 83 -25.25 20.81 -20.39
C THR A 83 -24.60 20.55 -19.03
N ASN A 84 -25.05 21.25 -17.98
CA ASN A 84 -24.55 21.03 -16.63
C ASN A 84 -24.91 19.63 -16.11
N GLN A 85 -26.17 19.20 -16.29
CA GLN A 85 -26.58 17.84 -15.90
C GLN A 85 -25.83 16.76 -16.69
N GLU A 86 -25.58 16.99 -17.98
CA GLU A 86 -24.78 16.09 -18.81
C GLU A 86 -23.34 15.97 -18.27
N ALA A 87 -22.71 17.11 -17.94
CA ALA A 87 -21.37 17.13 -17.35
C ALA A 87 -21.35 16.39 -16.00
N GLN A 88 -22.31 16.65 -15.10
CA GLN A 88 -22.42 15.96 -13.83
C GLN A 88 -22.59 14.44 -14.03
N ARG A 89 -23.46 14.02 -14.95
CA ARG A 89 -23.70 12.62 -15.25
C ARG A 89 -22.42 11.92 -15.72
N ARG A 90 -21.65 12.57 -16.60
CA ARG A 90 -20.34 12.04 -17.05
C ARG A 90 -19.36 11.89 -15.89
N THR A 91 -19.25 12.91 -15.03
CA THR A 91 -18.38 12.87 -13.86
C THR A 91 -18.75 11.72 -12.92
N PHE A 92 -20.03 11.57 -12.56
CA PHE A 92 -20.46 10.49 -11.67
C PHE A 92 -20.29 9.10 -12.30
N LYS A 93 -20.45 8.96 -13.62
CA LYS A 93 -20.13 7.71 -14.33
C LYS A 93 -18.64 7.36 -14.19
N LEU A 94 -17.75 8.32 -14.41
CA LEU A 94 -16.31 8.12 -14.29
C LEU A 94 -15.91 7.75 -12.86
N LEU A 95 -16.46 8.46 -11.86
CA LEU A 95 -16.22 8.16 -10.44
C LEU A 95 -16.70 6.76 -10.06
N HIS A 96 -17.91 6.38 -10.47
CA HIS A 96 -18.46 5.05 -10.22
C HIS A 96 -17.56 3.95 -10.83
N GLN A 97 -17.09 4.15 -12.07
CA GLN A 97 -16.17 3.21 -12.71
C GLN A 97 -14.83 3.12 -11.99
N ALA A 98 -14.24 4.27 -11.61
CA ALA A 98 -12.96 4.33 -10.93
C ALA A 98 -13.00 3.61 -9.57
N VAL A 99 -14.04 3.87 -8.76
CA VAL A 99 -14.23 3.19 -7.46
C VAL A 99 -14.50 1.70 -7.66
N GLY A 100 -15.28 1.32 -8.67
CA GLY A 100 -15.47 -0.10 -9.01
C GLY A 100 -14.16 -0.82 -9.30
N GLN A 101 -13.25 -0.19 -10.05
CA GLN A 101 -11.92 -0.74 -10.31
C GLN A 101 -11.06 -0.82 -9.05
N GLN A 102 -11.12 0.19 -8.18
CA GLN A 102 -10.42 0.14 -6.88
C GLN A 102 -10.95 -1.00 -5.99
N MET A 103 -12.27 -1.22 -5.96
CA MET A 103 -12.86 -2.32 -5.21
C MET A 103 -12.39 -3.69 -5.72
N ILE A 104 -12.31 -3.89 -7.04
CA ILE A 104 -11.78 -5.14 -7.63
C ILE A 104 -10.32 -5.35 -7.21
N LYS A 105 -9.48 -4.31 -7.29
CA LYS A 105 -8.08 -4.38 -6.89
C LYS A 105 -7.92 -4.71 -5.41
N ALA A 106 -8.70 -4.05 -4.55
CA ALA A 106 -8.62 -4.24 -3.10
C ALA A 106 -9.18 -5.60 -2.64
N ARG A 107 -10.10 -6.21 -3.40
CA ARG A 107 -10.50 -7.62 -3.19
C ARG A 107 -9.39 -8.59 -3.59
N LYS A 108 -8.69 -8.33 -4.69
CA LYS A 108 -7.56 -9.16 -5.16
C LYS A 108 -6.37 -9.09 -4.20
N SER A 109 -6.07 -7.93 -3.61
CA SER A 109 -5.00 -7.80 -2.62
C SER A 109 -5.35 -8.39 -1.25
N GLY A 110 -6.64 -8.59 -0.96
CA GLY A 110 -7.10 -9.32 0.23
C GLY A 110 -7.23 -10.84 0.03
N SER A 111 -7.08 -11.32 -1.21
CA SER A 111 -6.97 -12.73 -1.55
C SER A 111 -5.50 -13.08 -1.62
N ALA A 112 -4.94 -13.62 -0.53
CA ALA A 112 -3.59 -14.18 -0.55
C ALA A 112 -3.44 -15.15 -1.75
N PRO A 113 -2.31 -15.14 -2.48
CA PRO A 113 -2.01 -16.13 -3.50
C PRO A 113 -1.67 -17.46 -2.80
N GLY A 114 -2.69 -18.25 -2.50
CA GLY A 114 -2.52 -19.48 -1.73
C GLY A 114 -3.71 -20.41 -1.89
N LYS A 115 -3.92 -20.91 -3.12
CA LYS A 115 -4.54 -22.20 -3.50
C LYS A 115 -4.94 -22.15 -4.97
N GLY A 116 -4.19 -22.87 -5.81
CA GLY A 116 -4.55 -23.10 -7.20
C GLY A 116 -3.36 -23.55 -8.01
N GLY A 117 -3.16 -24.87 -8.09
CA GLY A 117 -2.11 -25.54 -8.86
C GLY A 117 -1.69 -26.83 -8.21
#